data_AF-A0A4Q9G0C6-F1
#
_entry.id   AF-A0A4Q9G0C6-F1
#
_cell.length_a   1.000
_cell.length_b   1.000
_cell.length_c   1.000
_cell.angle_alpha   90.00
_cell.angle_beta   90.00
_cell.angle_gamma   90.00
#
_symmetry.space_group_name_H-M   'P 1'
#
loop_
_entity.id
_entity.type
_entity.pdbx_description
1 polymer ?
#
loop_
_entity_poly.entity_id
_entity_poly.type
_entity_poly.pdbx_seq_one_letter_code
_entity_poly.pdbx_strand_id
1 'polypeptide(L)'
;MPGDTIPNFNNVIAALQFLGSGPGGARNAPDREMQRDLMAAITGRAGGGAPLAEPARPSWTAFQRLEQENQLLVDQLEMLACALGACSNCWGGIEDCEDCGGVGRPGAFAPDRRCFDRFVLPVIVRVMGRTDPCGDTFPDRDGSDPRGEM
;
A
#
# COMPACT_ATOMS: atom_id res chain seq x y z
N MET A 1 -1.95 -18.27 36.70
CA MET A 1 -1.35 -18.08 35.37
C MET A 1 -2.46 -18.11 34.32
N PRO A 2 -3.15 -17.00 34.05
CA PRO A 2 -4.03 -16.91 32.90
C PRO A 2 -3.19 -16.54 31.67
N GLY A 3 -3.16 -17.43 30.69
CA GLY A 3 -2.67 -17.11 29.36
C GLY A 3 -3.71 -16.24 28.66
N ASP A 4 -3.37 -14.97 28.47
CA ASP A 4 -4.17 -14.06 27.66
C ASP A 4 -4.06 -14.50 26.21
N THR A 5 -5.14 -15.11 25.72
CA THR A 5 -5.34 -15.50 24.35
C THR A 5 -5.27 -14.25 23.48
N ILE A 6 -4.16 -14.11 22.74
CA ILE A 6 -3.95 -13.09 21.72
C ILE A 6 -5.23 -12.98 20.86
N PRO A 7 -5.84 -11.80 20.70
CA PRO A 7 -7.04 -11.64 19.89
C PRO A 7 -6.75 -11.95 18.41
N ASN A 8 -7.06 -13.21 18.09
CA ASN A 8 -7.56 -13.78 16.85
C ASN A 8 -6.96 -13.28 15.53
N PHE A 9 -5.80 -13.85 15.16
CA PHE A 9 -5.24 -13.82 13.80
C PHE A 9 -6.26 -14.14 12.70
N ASN A 10 -7.29 -14.95 12.99
CA ASN A 10 -8.33 -15.29 12.02
C ASN A 10 -9.16 -14.07 11.60
N ASN A 11 -9.34 -13.05 12.46
CA ASN A 11 -10.06 -11.83 12.10
C ASN A 11 -9.27 -10.97 11.10
N VAL A 12 -7.94 -10.93 11.24
CA VAL A 12 -7.05 -10.23 10.30
C VAL A 12 -7.02 -10.96 8.95
N ILE A 13 -6.93 -12.29 8.96
CA ILE A 13 -6.98 -13.12 7.75
C ILE A 13 -8.33 -12.96 7.03
N ALA A 14 -9.44 -12.96 7.77
CA ALA A 14 -10.77 -12.76 7.19
C ALA A 14 -10.93 -11.37 6.54
N ALA A 15 -10.40 -10.32 7.18
CA ALA A 15 -10.41 -8.97 6.60
C ALA A 15 -9.55 -8.88 5.32
N LEU A 16 -8.41 -9.58 5.27
CA LEU A 16 -7.54 -9.64 4.08
C LEU A 16 -8.18 -10.46 2.94
N GLN A 17 -8.90 -11.54 3.24
CA GLN A 17 -9.64 -12.33 2.25
C GLN A 17 -10.79 -11.55 1.61
N PHE A 18 -11.44 -10.68 2.38
CA PHE A 18 -12.49 -9.80 1.88
C PHE A 18 -11.96 -8.72 0.92
N LEU A 19 -10.71 -8.27 1.13
CA LEU A 19 -10.02 -7.31 0.24
C LEU A 19 -9.30 -7.99 -0.94
N GLY A 20 -8.97 -9.28 -0.83
CA GLY A 20 -8.18 -10.05 -1.81
C GLY A 20 -8.97 -10.81 -2.88
N SER A 21 -10.29 -10.70 -2.92
CA SER A 21 -11.13 -11.49 -3.85
C SER A 21 -11.39 -10.83 -5.22
N GLY A 22 -10.63 -9.80 -5.60
CA GLY A 22 -10.64 -9.25 -6.95
C GLY A 22 -9.55 -9.90 -7.82
N PRO A 23 -9.74 -10.07 -9.14
CA PRO A 23 -8.69 -10.51 -10.05
C PRO A 23 -7.64 -9.39 -10.20
N GLY A 24 -6.78 -9.24 -9.19
CA GLY A 24 -5.67 -8.30 -9.16
C GLY A 24 -4.44 -8.88 -9.85
N GLY A 25 -4.56 -9.14 -11.15
CA GLY A 25 -3.42 -9.41 -12.00
C GLY A 25 -3.48 -8.44 -13.16
N ALA A 26 -2.58 -7.46 -13.18
CA ALA A 26 -2.30 -6.74 -14.42
C ALA A 26 -1.64 -7.75 -15.38
N ARG A 27 -2.47 -8.52 -16.09
CA ARG A 27 -2.02 -9.25 -17.27
C ARG A 27 -1.56 -8.17 -18.25
N ASN A 28 -0.25 -8.03 -18.45
CA ASN A 28 0.33 -7.24 -19.53
C ASN A 28 0.06 -7.90 -20.90
N ALA A 29 -1.15 -8.38 -21.14
CA ALA A 29 -1.60 -8.66 -22.50
C ALA A 29 -1.83 -7.28 -23.13
N PRO A 30 -1.19 -6.94 -24.27
CA PRO A 30 -1.51 -5.70 -24.95
C PRO A 30 -3.00 -5.75 -25.27
N ASP A 31 -3.74 -4.79 -24.71
CA ASP A 31 -5.15 -4.63 -25.02
C ASP A 31 -5.25 -4.43 -26.54
N ARG A 32 -5.83 -5.42 -27.23
CA ARG A 32 -5.94 -5.43 -28.68
C ARG A 32 -6.74 -4.23 -29.18
N GLU A 33 -7.59 -3.66 -28.32
CA GLU A 33 -8.35 -2.46 -28.59
C GLU A 33 -7.43 -1.23 -28.58
N MET A 34 -6.60 -1.08 -27.54
CA MET A 34 -5.58 -0.03 -27.46
C MET A 34 -4.54 -0.11 -28.60
N GLN A 35 -4.22 -1.33 -29.06
CA GLN A 35 -3.33 -1.54 -30.21
C GLN A 35 -3.98 -1.15 -31.55
N ARG A 36 -5.31 -1.32 -31.69
CA ARG A 36 -6.06 -0.83 -32.85
C ARG A 36 -6.18 0.68 -32.84
N ASP A 37 -6.45 1.28 -31.69
CA ASP A 37 -6.55 2.73 -31.53
C ASP A 37 -5.22 3.42 -31.84
N LEU A 38 -4.11 2.83 -31.39
CA LEU A 38 -2.76 3.30 -31.72
C LEU A 38 -2.48 3.20 -33.23
N MET A 39 -2.85 2.09 -33.87
CA MET A 39 -2.68 1.91 -35.32
C MET A 39 -3.54 2.90 -36.13
N ALA A 40 -4.77 3.19 -35.68
CA ALA A 40 -5.66 4.17 -36.28
C ALA A 40 -5.10 5.61 -36.13
N ALA A 41 -4.50 5.94 -34.98
CA ALA A 41 -3.86 7.22 -34.76
C ALA A 41 -2.61 7.43 -35.65
N ILE A 42 -1.86 6.36 -35.94
CA ILE A 42 -0.71 6.41 -36.85
C ILE A 42 -1.15 6.60 -38.32
N THR A 43 -2.25 5.97 -38.74
CA THR A 43 -2.75 6.06 -40.13
C THR A 43 -3.56 7.33 -40.41
N GLY A 44 -4.17 7.97 -39.40
CA GLY A 44 -4.96 9.19 -39.56
C GLY A 44 -4.17 10.46 -39.96
N ARG A 45 -2.84 10.42 -40.00
CA ARG A 45 -1.98 11.59 -40.24
C ARG A 45 -1.85 12.04 -41.71
N ALA A 46 -2.49 11.36 -42.66
CA ALA A 46 -2.38 11.66 -44.10
C ALA A 46 -3.41 12.68 -44.63
N GLY A 47 -4.31 13.21 -43.78
CA GLY A 47 -5.31 14.21 -44.19
C GLY A 47 -4.94 15.62 -43.74
N GLY A 48 -4.86 16.56 -44.68
CA GLY A 48 -4.69 18.00 -44.42
C GLY A 48 -5.92 18.62 -43.74
N GLY A 49 -6.13 18.30 -42.46
CA GLY A 49 -7.10 18.95 -41.58
C GLY A 49 -6.45 20.08 -40.78
N ALA A 50 -7.20 21.16 -40.56
CA ALA A 50 -6.79 22.38 -39.86
C ALA A 50 -6.03 22.11 -38.54
N PRO A 51 -5.08 22.99 -38.13
CA PRO A 51 -4.34 22.81 -36.89
C PRO A 51 -5.32 22.71 -35.72
N LEU A 52 -5.31 21.59 -35.01
CA LEU A 52 -5.95 21.51 -33.69
C LEU A 52 -5.39 22.67 -32.87
N ALA A 53 -6.26 23.43 -32.22
CA ALA A 53 -5.85 24.53 -31.34
C ALA A 53 -4.98 23.97 -30.21
N GLU A 54 -3.66 24.01 -30.40
CA GLU A 54 -2.64 23.56 -29.46
C GLU A 54 -2.70 24.41 -28.19
N PRO A 55 -2.75 23.76 -27.02
CA PRO A 55 -1.49 23.52 -26.35
C PRO A 55 -1.41 22.07 -25.87
N ALA A 56 -1.11 21.13 -26.77
CA ALA A 56 -1.14 19.70 -26.42
C ALA A 56 0.23 19.17 -25.97
N ARG A 57 1.32 19.92 -26.19
CA ARG A 57 2.64 19.57 -25.67
C ARG A 57 2.84 20.19 -24.27
N PRO A 58 3.12 19.38 -23.23
CA PRO A 58 3.51 19.90 -21.92
C PRO A 58 4.72 20.85 -22.05
N SER A 59 4.66 21.98 -21.36
CA SER A 59 5.83 22.83 -21.21
C SER A 59 6.98 22.07 -20.54
N TRP A 60 8.23 22.45 -20.82
CA TRP A 60 9.40 21.85 -20.19
C TRP A 60 9.34 21.87 -18.65
N THR A 61 8.85 22.95 -18.07
CA THR A 61 8.67 23.07 -16.61
C THR A 61 7.63 22.09 -16.07
N ALA A 62 6.54 21.86 -16.80
CA ALA A 62 5.55 20.83 -16.45
C ALA A 62 6.15 19.42 -16.55
N PHE A 63 6.99 19.16 -17.56
CA PHE A 63 7.68 17.87 -17.71
C PHE A 63 8.64 17.61 -16.54
N GLN A 64 9.49 18.58 -16.20
CA GLN A 64 10.43 18.47 -15.07
C GLN A 64 9.70 18.24 -13.74
N ARG A 65 8.56 18.91 -13.54
CA ARG A 65 7.74 18.71 -12.35
C ARG A 65 7.22 17.27 -12.28
N LEU A 66 6.67 16.75 -13.38
CA LEU A 66 6.17 15.37 -13.42
C LEU A 66 7.28 14.36 -13.19
N GLU A 67 8.46 14.59 -13.75
CA GLU A 67 9.64 13.74 -13.51
C GLU A 67 10.03 13.73 -12.02
N GLN A 68 10.02 14.90 -11.36
CA GLN A 68 10.27 14.99 -9.93
C GLN A 68 9.20 14.28 -9.09
N GLU A 69 7.93 14.46 -9.42
CA GLU A 69 6.81 13.78 -8.74
C GLU A 69 6.89 12.26 -8.93
N ASN A 70 7.24 11.80 -10.14
CA ASN A 70 7.42 10.38 -10.44
C ASN A 70 8.57 9.79 -9.63
N GLN A 71 9.73 10.46 -9.59
CA GLN A 71 10.86 10.00 -8.79
C GLN A 71 10.50 9.88 -7.31
N LEU A 72 9.79 10.86 -6.76
CA LEU A 72 9.34 10.81 -5.37
C LEU A 72 8.42 9.61 -5.10
N LEU A 73 7.54 9.27 -6.03
CA LEU A 73 6.66 8.11 -5.91
C LEU A 73 7.44 6.81 -6.01
N VAL A 74 8.40 6.72 -6.92
CA VAL A 74 9.30 5.55 -7.05
C VAL A 74 10.06 5.33 -5.74
N ASP A 75 10.72 6.36 -5.21
CA ASP A 75 11.47 6.28 -3.96
C ASP A 75 10.58 5.82 -2.79
N GLN A 76 9.34 6.32 -2.72
CA GLN A 76 8.37 5.91 -1.69
C GLN A 76 7.92 4.46 -1.84
N LEU A 77 7.67 4.01 -3.07
CA LEU A 77 7.29 2.63 -3.34
C LEU A 77 8.43 1.67 -2.99
N GLU A 78 9.68 2.01 -3.31
CA GLU A 78 10.83 1.20 -2.92
C GLU A 78 10.93 1.04 -1.39
N MET A 79 10.81 2.15 -0.65
CA MET A 79 10.81 2.08 0.81
C MET A 79 9.63 1.29 1.39
N LEU A 80 8.45 1.39 0.76
CA LEU A 80 7.29 0.61 1.18
C LEU A 80 7.46 -0.88 0.89
N ALA A 81 8.07 -1.24 -0.24
CA ALA A 81 8.42 -2.62 -0.56
C ALA A 81 9.35 -3.19 0.51
N CYS A 82 10.38 -2.44 0.91
CA CYS A 82 11.25 -2.83 2.04
C CYS A 82 10.48 -2.97 3.35
N ALA A 83 9.58 -2.03 3.66
CA ALA A 83 8.73 -2.06 4.86
C ALA A 83 7.80 -3.27 4.91
N LEU A 84 7.40 -3.80 3.76
CA LEU A 84 6.49 -4.93 3.65
C LEU A 84 7.20 -6.25 3.37
N GLY A 85 8.52 -6.24 3.15
CA GLY A 85 9.26 -7.42 2.69
C GLY A 85 8.78 -7.90 1.31
N ALA A 86 8.53 -6.98 0.39
CA ALA A 86 8.17 -7.24 -1.01
C ALA A 86 9.35 -6.93 -1.96
N CYS A 87 9.29 -7.45 -3.19
CA CYS A 87 10.19 -7.01 -4.25
C CYS A 87 9.76 -5.62 -4.74
N SER A 88 10.68 -4.65 -4.72
CA SER A 88 10.41 -3.28 -5.17
C SER A 88 10.06 -3.17 -6.65
N ASN A 89 10.56 -4.09 -7.47
CA ASN A 89 10.33 -4.09 -8.91
C ASN A 89 8.95 -4.67 -9.29
N CYS A 90 8.61 -5.87 -8.82
CA CYS A 90 7.42 -6.57 -9.30
C CYS A 90 6.25 -6.68 -8.31
N TRP A 91 6.50 -6.54 -7.00
CA TRP A 91 5.48 -6.74 -5.95
C TRP A 91 4.75 -8.09 -6.01
N GLY A 92 5.33 -9.10 -6.67
CA GLY A 92 4.75 -10.42 -6.92
C GLY A 92 3.79 -10.50 -8.11
N GLY A 93 3.67 -9.44 -8.92
CA GLY A 93 2.81 -9.40 -10.11
C GLY A 93 3.45 -9.93 -11.40
N ILE A 94 4.77 -10.18 -11.40
CA ILE A 94 5.53 -10.67 -12.56
C ILE A 94 6.14 -12.02 -12.21
N GLU A 95 5.74 -13.09 -12.90
CA GLU A 95 6.12 -14.48 -12.59
C GLU A 95 7.60 -14.79 -12.80
N ASP A 96 8.25 -14.09 -13.73
CA ASP A 96 9.66 -14.28 -14.13
C ASP A 96 10.51 -13.03 -13.84
N CYS A 97 10.16 -12.26 -12.80
CA CYS A 97 10.89 -11.06 -12.42
C CYS A 97 12.39 -11.33 -12.24
N GLU A 98 13.24 -10.57 -12.91
CA GLU A 98 14.70 -10.75 -12.91
C GLU A 98 15.33 -10.60 -11.51
N ASP A 99 14.69 -9.83 -10.62
CA ASP A 99 15.22 -9.58 -9.27
C ASP A 99 14.84 -10.65 -8.25
N CYS A 100 13.66 -11.28 -8.39
CA CYS A 100 13.12 -12.17 -7.35
C CYS A 100 12.58 -13.51 -7.87
N GLY A 101 12.57 -13.77 -9.17
CA GLY A 101 11.99 -14.98 -9.74
C GLY A 101 10.49 -15.12 -9.44
N GLY A 102 9.78 -14.00 -9.34
CA GLY A 102 8.33 -13.93 -9.16
C GLY A 102 7.77 -14.22 -7.76
N VAL A 103 8.61 -14.48 -6.76
CA VAL A 103 8.11 -14.72 -5.39
C VAL A 103 7.82 -13.43 -4.61
N GLY A 104 8.14 -12.27 -5.16
CA GLY A 104 8.28 -10.97 -4.48
C GLY A 104 7.02 -10.27 -3.94
N ARG A 105 5.98 -11.03 -3.55
CA ARG A 105 4.78 -10.49 -2.89
C ARG A 105 5.10 -9.94 -1.48
N PRO A 106 4.27 -9.03 -0.91
CA PRO A 106 4.41 -8.62 0.48
C PRO A 106 4.53 -9.79 1.45
N GLY A 107 5.51 -9.72 2.35
CA GLY A 107 5.84 -10.78 3.31
C GLY A 107 6.69 -11.93 2.74
N ALA A 108 7.12 -11.88 1.48
CA ALA A 108 8.02 -12.89 0.91
C ALA A 108 9.44 -12.80 1.49
N PHE A 109 9.86 -11.60 1.88
CA PHE A 109 11.16 -11.33 2.50
C PHE A 109 10.99 -10.79 3.93
N ALA A 110 12.09 -10.78 4.68
CA ALA A 110 12.11 -10.14 6.00
C ALA A 110 11.90 -8.61 5.83
N PRO A 111 10.87 -8.02 6.46
CA PRO A 111 10.67 -6.57 6.38
C PRO A 111 11.83 -5.79 7.02
N ASP A 112 12.25 -4.69 6.39
CA ASP A 112 13.20 -3.77 7.01
C ASP A 112 12.54 -3.08 8.21
N ARG A 113 13.19 -3.16 9.37
CA ARG A 113 12.60 -2.69 10.62
C ARG A 113 12.37 -1.19 10.62
N ARG A 114 13.29 -0.39 10.07
CA ARG A 114 13.18 1.07 10.07
C ARG A 114 12.05 1.52 9.15
N CYS A 115 11.93 0.90 7.97
CA CYS A 115 10.86 1.18 7.02
C CYS A 115 9.51 0.74 7.59
N PHE A 116 9.44 -0.45 8.22
CA PHE A 116 8.24 -0.94 8.89
C PHE A 116 7.74 0.02 9.98
N ASP A 117 8.64 0.44 10.88
CA ASP A 117 8.31 1.35 11.98
C ASP A 117 7.85 2.72 11.47
N ARG A 118 8.35 3.17 10.31
CA ARG A 118 7.97 4.43 9.69
C ARG A 118 6.61 4.38 8.97
N PHE A 119 6.34 3.32 8.21
CA PHE A 119 5.21 3.29 7.27
C PHE A 119 4.06 2.39 7.73
N VAL A 120 4.36 1.25 8.35
CA VAL A 120 3.36 0.21 8.64
C VAL A 120 2.89 0.28 10.09
N LEU A 121 3.82 0.42 11.04
CA LEU A 121 3.51 0.44 12.46
C LEU A 121 2.48 1.51 12.86
N PRO A 122 2.53 2.77 12.36
CA PRO A 122 1.52 3.78 12.70
C PRO A 122 0.11 3.38 12.28
N VAL A 123 -0.02 2.67 11.15
CA VAL A 123 -1.31 2.18 10.65
C VAL A 123 -1.80 1.04 11.53
N ILE A 124 -0.94 0.09 11.87
CA ILE A 124 -1.29 -1.01 12.77
C ILE A 124 -1.76 -0.47 14.13
N VAL A 125 -1.01 0.47 14.73
CA VAL A 125 -1.39 1.10 16.00
C VAL A 125 -2.74 1.80 15.88
N ARG A 126 -3.04 2.48 14.78
CA ARG A 126 -4.34 3.14 14.57
C ARG A 126 -5.49 2.15 14.40
N VAL A 127 -5.28 1.05 13.67
CA VAL A 127 -6.32 0.06 13.37
C VAL A 127 -6.57 -0.85 14.57
N MET A 128 -5.51 -1.30 15.24
CA MET A 128 -5.60 -2.18 16.41
C MET A 128 -5.85 -1.40 17.71
N GLY A 129 -5.30 -0.21 17.87
CA GLY A 129 -5.53 0.65 19.05
C GLY A 129 -6.93 1.29 19.12
N ARG A 130 -7.82 0.97 18.15
CA ARG A 130 -9.25 1.29 18.23
C ARG A 130 -10.07 0.24 18.98
N THR A 131 -9.48 -0.86 19.44
CA THR A 131 -10.08 -1.65 20.51
C THR A 131 -9.76 -0.99 21.85
N ASP A 132 -10.49 0.08 22.18
CA ASP A 132 -10.66 0.45 23.57
C ASP A 132 -11.87 -0.29 24.17
N PRO A 133 -11.78 -0.61 25.46
CA PRO A 133 -12.40 -1.75 26.09
C PRO A 133 -13.77 -1.38 26.65
N CYS A 134 -14.76 -2.26 26.46
CA CYS A 134 -15.92 -2.24 27.33
C CYS A 134 -15.44 -2.70 28.72
N GLY A 135 -15.23 -1.75 29.63
CA GLY A 135 -14.71 -2.04 30.95
C GLY A 135 -14.43 -0.81 31.81
N ASP A 136 -15.24 0.24 31.70
CA ASP A 136 -15.33 1.24 32.77
C ASP A 136 -15.96 0.56 33.99
N THR A 137 -15.13 -0.02 34.85
CA THR A 137 -15.51 -0.29 36.24
C THR A 137 -14.26 -0.16 37.08
N PHE A 138 -13.95 1.08 37.47
CA PHE A 138 -13.11 1.32 38.63
C PHE A 138 -13.91 0.90 39.87
N PRO A 139 -13.52 -0.14 40.63
CA PRO A 139 -14.07 -0.32 41.95
C PRO A 139 -13.51 0.76 42.87
N ASP A 140 -14.41 1.21 43.74
CA ASP A 140 -14.31 2.31 44.68
C ASP A 140 -13.01 2.37 45.48
N ARG A 141 -12.65 3.61 45.81
CA ARG A 141 -11.63 3.95 46.81
C ARG A 141 -12.13 3.47 48.15
N ASP A 142 -11.64 2.32 48.60
CA ASP A 142 -11.89 1.87 49.97
C ASP A 142 -11.03 2.71 50.93
N GLY A 143 -11.70 3.68 51.55
CA GLY A 143 -11.16 4.49 52.61
C GLY A 143 -10.92 3.64 53.84
N SER A 144 -9.65 3.38 54.15
CA SER A 144 -9.21 2.87 55.44
C SER A 144 -8.26 3.88 56.09
N ASP A 145 -8.86 4.89 56.72
CA ASP A 145 -8.26 5.63 57.82
C ASP A 145 -8.75 5.00 59.13
N PRO A 146 -7.86 4.44 59.96
CA PRO A 146 -8.10 4.38 61.38
C PRO A 146 -7.07 5.27 62.10
N ARG A 147 -7.50 6.50 62.37
CA ARG A 147 -7.53 7.17 63.68
C ARG A 147 -6.41 6.73 64.63
N GLY A 148 -5.58 7.72 64.98
CA GLY A 148 -4.74 7.65 66.17
C GLY A 148 -5.54 7.36 67.44
N GLU A 149 -4.92 6.61 68.32
CA GLU A 149 -5.13 6.62 69.76
C GLU A 149 -3.87 6.05 70.43
N MET A 150 -3.44 6.76 71.49
CA MET A 150 -2.31 6.56 72.43
C MET A 150 -0.92 7.00 72.00
#